data_AF-A0A7S0PTK9-F1
#
_entry.id   AF-A0A7S0PTK9-F1
#
_cell.length_a   1.000
_cell.length_b   1.000
_cell.length_c   1.000
_cell.angle_alpha   90.00
_cell.angle_beta   90.00
_cell.angle_gamma   90.00
#
_symmetry.space_group_name_H-M   'P 1'
#
loop_
_entity.id
_entity.type
_entity.pdbx_description
1 polymer ?
#
loop_
_entity_poly.entity_id
_entity_poly.type
_entity_poly.pdbx_seq_one_letter_code
_entity_poly.pdbx_strand_id
1 'polypeptide(L)'
;VYSEDLSALVLLPMLATMGILVGGPNNIITSAVAADLASHPSVKGNNKSLGTVTGLINGCGSITASIGLLAVGPLQEAFGWGSVWLFLIGCTATGTLLMSTKIYAELFPPAEEEDSSDINV
;
A
#
# COMPACT_ATOMS: atom_id res chain seq x y z
N VAL A 1 15.68 21.33 -13.51
CA VAL A 1 16.44 22.48 -12.97
C VAL A 1 15.80 23.06 -11.70
N TYR A 2 15.35 22.23 -10.75
CA TYR A 2 14.74 22.75 -9.50
C TYR A 2 15.00 21.93 -8.24
N SER A 3 15.39 20.65 -8.34
CA SER A 3 15.68 19.82 -7.17
C SER A 3 17.07 20.06 -6.55
N GLU A 4 18.00 20.60 -7.33
CA GLU A 4 19.44 20.63 -6.99
C GLU A 4 19.85 21.89 -6.23
N ASP A 5 19.01 22.94 -6.28
CA ASP A 5 19.17 24.20 -5.53
C ASP A 5 18.21 24.32 -4.34
N LEU A 6 17.39 23.29 -4.07
CA LEU A 6 16.37 23.35 -3.04
C LEU A 6 17.00 23.20 -1.65
N SER A 7 16.83 24.21 -0.79
CA SER A 7 17.45 24.19 0.54
C SER A 7 16.92 23.03 1.38
N ALA A 8 17.80 22.50 2.26
CA ALA A 8 17.44 21.43 3.20
C ALA A 8 16.20 21.77 4.04
N LEU A 9 15.95 23.07 4.27
CA LEU A 9 14.79 23.58 5.00
C LEU A 9 13.47 23.35 4.25
N VAL A 10 13.47 23.31 2.92
CA VAL A 10 12.27 22.96 2.13
C VAL A 10 12.18 21.45 1.89
N LEU A 11 13.32 20.77 1.73
CA LEU A 11 13.36 19.32 1.57
C LEU A 11 12.88 18.57 2.83
N LEU A 12 13.28 19.00 4.02
CA LEU A 12 12.88 18.37 5.29
C LEU A 12 11.36 18.27 5.48
N PRO A 13 10.57 19.37 5.45
CA PRO A 13 9.12 19.29 5.60
C PRO A 13 8.46 18.57 4.44
N MET A 14 9.00 18.66 3.22
CA MET A 14 8.48 17.93 2.06
C MET A 14 8.65 16.41 2.22
N LEU A 15 9.83 15.94 2.63
CA LEU A 15 10.07 14.53 2.91
C LEU A 15 9.27 14.06 4.14
N ALA A 16 9.16 14.89 5.19
CA ALA A 16 8.41 14.55 6.39
C ALA A 16 6.91 14.37 6.10
N THR A 17 6.30 15.31 5.37
CA THR A 17 4.90 15.21 4.97
C THR A 17 4.66 14.01 4.06
N MET A 18 5.52 13.77 3.08
CA MET A 18 5.42 12.60 2.20
C MET A 18 5.62 11.28 2.97
N GLY A 19 6.56 11.23 3.92
CA GLY A 19 6.80 10.08 4.78
C GLY A 19 5.60 9.74 5.68
N ILE A 20 4.95 10.74 6.28
CA ILE A 20 3.73 10.53 7.09
C ILE A 20 2.56 10.09 6.19
N LEU A 21 2.37 10.77 5.06
CA LEU A 21 1.21 10.55 4.19
C LEU A 21 1.28 9.25 3.40
N VAL A 22 2.48 8.72 3.12
CA VAL A 22 2.65 7.41 2.45
C VAL A 22 2.93 6.31 3.46
N GLY A 23 3.78 6.56 4.45
CA GLY A 23 4.12 5.58 5.48
C GLY A 23 2.94 5.22 6.37
N GLY A 24 2.09 6.20 6.73
CA GLY A 24 0.89 6.00 7.53
C GLY A 24 -0.09 5.02 6.90
N PRO A 25 -0.61 5.28 5.68
CA PRO A 25 -1.53 4.38 4.99
C PRO A 25 -0.93 3.00 4.70
N ASN A 26 0.35 2.91 4.33
CA ASN A 26 0.99 1.63 4.05
C ASN A 26 1.04 0.72 5.29
N ASN A 27 1.26 1.32 6.46
CA ASN A 27 1.23 0.61 7.74
C ASN A 27 -0.21 0.22 8.13
N ILE A 28 -1.20 1.10 7.89
CA ILE A 28 -2.62 0.82 8.14
C ILE A 28 -3.13 -0.33 7.27
N ILE A 29 -2.80 -0.36 5.97
CA ILE A 29 -3.23 -1.43 5.05
C ILE A 29 -2.71 -2.79 5.53
N THR A 30 -1.43 -2.86 5.90
CA THR A 30 -0.83 -4.11 6.42
C THR A 30 -1.51 -4.57 7.70
N SER A 31 -1.81 -3.65 8.62
CA SER A 31 -2.54 -3.95 9.86
C SER A 31 -4.00 -4.34 9.61
N ALA A 32 -4.69 -3.68 8.68
CA ALA A 32 -6.08 -3.97 8.34
C ALA A 32 -6.20 -5.35 7.69
N VAL A 33 -5.34 -5.69 6.73
CA VAL A 33 -5.34 -7.03 6.12
C VAL A 33 -4.97 -8.11 7.13
N ALA A 34 -4.02 -7.84 8.04
CA ALA A 34 -3.69 -8.77 9.11
C ALA A 34 -4.87 -8.99 10.08
N ALA A 35 -5.62 -7.92 10.40
CA ALA A 35 -6.79 -7.99 11.27
C ALA A 35 -7.98 -8.68 10.60
N ASP A 36 -8.27 -8.36 9.34
CA ASP A 36 -9.32 -8.97 8.53
C ASP A 36 -9.11 -10.49 8.43
N LEU A 37 -7.88 -10.89 8.08
CA LEU A 37 -7.52 -12.31 8.00
C LEU A 37 -7.53 -13.03 9.36
N ALA A 38 -7.26 -12.31 10.46
CA ALA A 38 -7.32 -12.87 11.81
C ALA A 38 -8.75 -13.12 12.28
N SER A 39 -9.71 -12.38 11.73
CA SER A 39 -11.13 -12.51 12.05
C SER A 39 -11.87 -13.57 11.21
N HIS A 40 -11.27 -13.99 10.08
CA HIS A 40 -11.90 -14.93 9.14
C HIS A 40 -12.10 -16.34 9.77
N PRO A 41 -13.30 -16.95 9.68
CA PRO A 41 -13.64 -18.19 10.38
C PRO A 41 -12.80 -19.41 9.96
N SER A 42 -12.19 -19.38 8.76
CA SER A 42 -11.25 -20.39 8.25
C SER A 42 -9.86 -20.34 8.91
N VAL A 43 -9.50 -19.24 9.58
CA VAL A 43 -8.17 -18.99 10.18
C VAL A 43 -8.25 -18.82 11.70
N LYS A 44 -9.46 -18.67 12.26
CA LYS A 44 -9.73 -18.53 13.70
C LYS A 44 -9.16 -19.71 14.49
N GLY A 45 -7.98 -19.53 15.09
CA GLY A 45 -7.26 -20.53 15.89
C GLY A 45 -6.02 -21.16 15.23
N ASN A 46 -5.70 -20.87 13.96
CA ASN A 46 -4.50 -21.39 13.28
C ASN A 46 -3.54 -20.27 12.86
N ASN A 47 -2.71 -19.79 13.80
CA ASN A 47 -1.67 -18.77 13.57
C ASN A 47 -0.73 -19.09 12.39
N LYS A 48 -0.60 -20.37 12.02
CA LYS A 48 0.25 -20.82 10.91
C LYS A 48 -0.30 -20.39 9.55
N SER A 49 -1.63 -20.36 9.39
CA SER A 49 -2.29 -19.94 8.14
C SER A 49 -2.21 -18.42 7.97
N LEU A 50 -2.49 -17.67 9.05
CA LEU A 50 -2.33 -16.21 9.08
C LEU A 50 -0.90 -15.77 8.79
N GLY A 51 0.09 -16.40 9.45
CA GLY A 51 1.50 -16.09 9.23
C GLY A 51 1.97 -16.34 7.80
N THR A 52 1.39 -17.33 7.10
CA THR A 52 1.73 -17.62 5.69
C THR A 52 1.21 -16.53 4.76
N VAL A 53 -0.02 -16.06 4.95
CA VAL A 53 -0.60 -15.00 4.11
C VAL A 53 0.07 -13.65 4.38
N THR A 54 0.34 -13.31 5.65
CA THR A 54 1.14 -12.13 5.99
C THR A 54 2.55 -12.22 5.38
N GLY A 55 3.16 -13.40 5.41
CA GLY A 55 4.44 -13.66 4.76
C GLY A 55 4.39 -13.43 3.25
N LEU A 56 3.33 -13.86 2.57
CA LEU A 56 3.12 -13.62 1.14
C LEU A 56 2.96 -12.13 0.83
N ILE A 57 2.17 -11.40 1.61
CA ILE A 57 1.97 -9.95 1.42
C ILE A 57 3.30 -9.21 1.57
N ASN A 58 4.06 -9.48 2.64
CA ASN A 58 5.40 -8.91 2.83
C ASN A 58 6.39 -9.34 1.74
N GLY A 59 6.27 -10.57 1.23
CA GLY A 59 7.04 -11.06 0.09
C GLY A 59 6.78 -10.27 -1.19
N CYS A 60 5.51 -10.06 -1.54
CA CYS A 60 5.11 -9.23 -2.69
C CYS A 60 5.57 -7.77 -2.56
N GLY A 61 5.50 -7.20 -1.35
CA GLY A 61 6.03 -5.87 -1.06
C GLY A 61 7.54 -5.76 -1.33
N SER A 62 8.30 -6.76 -0.91
CA SER A 62 9.77 -6.83 -1.10
C SER A 62 10.17 -7.00 -2.58
N ILE A 63 9.40 -7.77 -3.35
CA ILE A 63 9.61 -7.92 -4.80
C ILE A 63 9.36 -6.59 -5.51
N THR A 64 8.28 -5.90 -5.18
CA THR A 64 7.97 -4.58 -5.77
C THR A 64 9.04 -3.56 -5.41
N ALA A 65 9.53 -3.56 -4.16
CA ALA A 65 10.60 -2.67 -3.72
C ALA A 65 11.92 -2.94 -4.45
N SER A 66 12.28 -4.21 -4.68
CA SER A 66 13.50 -4.56 -5.40
C SER A 66 13.42 -4.19 -6.89
N ILE A 67 12.27 -4.39 -7.53
CA ILE A 67 12.04 -3.90 -8.91
C ILE A 67 12.13 -2.37 -8.97
N GLY A 68 11.52 -1.68 -8.01
CA GLY A 68 11.61 -0.22 -7.90
C GLY A 68 13.06 0.26 -7.78
N LEU A 69 13.86 -0.35 -6.90
CA LEU A 69 15.28 -0.03 -6.77
C LEU A 69 16.08 -0.31 -8.04
N LEU A 70 15.82 -1.43 -8.72
CA LEU A 70 16.46 -1.75 -10.00
C LEU A 70 16.12 -0.74 -11.09
N ALA A 71 14.92 -0.16 -11.07
CA ALA A 71 14.52 0.88 -12.02
C ALA A 71 15.17 2.24 -11.72
N VAL A 72 15.40 2.59 -10.45
CA VAL A 72 15.93 3.91 -10.05
C VAL A 72 17.33 4.18 -10.63
N GLY A 73 18.23 3.18 -10.62
CA GLY A 73 19.61 3.35 -11.11
C GLY A 73 19.70 3.79 -12.58
N PRO A 74 19.16 3.02 -13.53
CA PRO A 74 19.15 3.40 -14.95
C PRO A 74 18.38 4.70 -15.22
N LEU A 75 17.31 4.96 -14.46
CA LEU A 75 16.48 6.15 -14.65
C LEU A 75 17.21 7.44 -14.21
N GLN A 76 17.96 7.35 -13.12
CA GLN A 76 18.83 8.45 -12.66
C GLN A 76 19.94 8.72 -13.69
N GLU A 77 20.60 7.68 -14.19
CA GLU A 77 21.73 7.81 -15.11
C GLU A 77 21.32 8.35 -16.48
N ALA A 78 20.17 7.92 -17.01
CA ALA A 78 19.71 8.34 -18.34
C ALA A 78 18.93 9.66 -18.36
N PHE A 79 18.16 9.98 -17.32
CA PHE A 79 17.20 11.09 -17.34
C PHE A 79 17.25 11.99 -16.09
N GLY A 80 18.23 11.78 -15.20
CA GLY A 80 18.46 12.60 -14.01
C GLY A 80 17.43 12.40 -12.89
N TRP A 81 17.66 13.09 -11.77
CA TRP A 81 16.87 12.97 -10.53
C TRP A 81 15.39 13.36 -10.67
N GLY A 82 15.06 14.24 -11.60
CA GLY A 82 13.67 14.64 -11.85
C GLY A 82 12.78 13.49 -12.35
N SER A 83 13.34 12.59 -13.16
CA SER A 83 12.62 11.44 -13.71
C SER A 83 12.38 10.37 -12.66
N VAL A 84 13.31 10.19 -11.72
CA VAL A 84 13.12 9.34 -10.54
C VAL A 84 11.97 9.85 -9.68
N TRP A 85 11.91 11.16 -9.45
CA TRP A 85 10.80 11.77 -8.71
C TRP A 85 9.44 11.55 -9.39
N LEU A 86 9.35 11.75 -10.70
CA LEU A 86 8.12 11.48 -11.46
C LEU A 86 7.73 10.00 -11.45
N PHE A 87 8.72 9.11 -11.54
CA PHE A 87 8.51 7.67 -11.43
C PHE A 87 7.95 7.28 -10.06
N LEU A 88 8.52 7.81 -8.97
CA LEU A 88 8.05 7.56 -7.60
C LEU A 88 6.61 8.08 -7.40
N ILE A 89 6.32 9.30 -7.86
CA ILE A 89 4.96 9.87 -7.81
C ILE A 89 3.98 9.00 -8.60
N GLY A 90 4.37 8.52 -9.80
CA GLY A 90 3.55 7.64 -10.63
C GLY A 90 3.26 6.29 -9.96
N CYS A 91 4.27 5.67 -9.34
CA CYS A 91 4.09 4.43 -8.56
C CYS A 91 3.12 4.64 -7.39
N THR A 92 3.29 5.72 -6.62
CA THR A 92 2.39 6.05 -5.50
C THR A 92 0.97 6.32 -6.00
N ALA A 93 0.80 7.13 -7.04
CA ALA A 93 -0.52 7.44 -7.61
C ALA A 93 -1.24 6.19 -8.13
N THR A 94 -0.52 5.30 -8.82
CA THR A 94 -1.07 4.02 -9.30
C THR A 94 -1.51 3.13 -8.13
N GLY A 95 -0.68 3.03 -7.08
CA GLY A 95 -1.03 2.27 -5.87
C GLY A 95 -2.26 2.83 -5.16
N THR A 96 -2.34 4.16 -5.00
CA THR A 96 -3.50 4.83 -4.40
C THR A 96 -4.76 4.62 -5.23
N LEU A 97 -4.68 4.71 -6.56
CA LEU A 97 -5.83 4.52 -7.46
C LEU A 97 -6.39 3.09 -7.36
N LEU A 98 -5.50 2.07 -7.34
CA LEU A 98 -5.91 0.68 -7.20
C LEU A 98 -6.63 0.44 -5.86
N MET A 99 -6.13 1.01 -4.76
CA MET A 99 -6.74 0.91 -3.42
C MET A 99 -8.04 1.72 -3.30
N SER A 100 -8.20 2.80 -4.06
CA SER A 100 -9.40 3.65 -4.00
C SER A 100 -10.67 2.85 -4.27
N THR A 101 -10.64 1.94 -5.26
CA THR A 101 -11.79 1.09 -5.59
C THR A 101 -12.25 0.18 -4.44
N LYS A 102 -11.31 -0.36 -3.66
CA LYS A 102 -11.61 -1.17 -2.47
C LYS A 102 -12.22 -0.34 -1.35
N ILE A 103 -11.69 0.86 -1.12
CA ILE A 103 -12.22 1.80 -0.11
C ILE A 103 -13.65 2.21 -0.46
N TYR A 104 -13.96 2.49 -1.73
CA TYR A 104 -15.33 2.80 -2.15
C TYR A 104 -16.30 1.63 -1.91
N ALA A 105 -15.85 0.39 -2.14
CA ALA A 105 -16.67 -0.80 -1.91
C ALA A 105 -16.93 -1.06 -0.39
N GLU A 106 -15.99 -0.69 0.48
CA GLU A 106 -16.19 -0.76 1.94
C GLU A 106 -17.03 0.39 2.50
N LEU A 107 -16.91 1.60 1.93
CA LEU A 107 -17.64 2.78 2.41
C LEU A 107 -19.12 2.76 1.98
N PHE A 108 -19.42 2.11 0.86
CA PHE A 108 -20.78 1.93 0.33
C PHE A 108 -21.05 0.44 0.13
N PRO A 109 -21.20 -0.33 1.22
CA PRO A 109 -21.54 -1.74 1.10
C PRO A 109 -22.88 -1.87 0.35
N PRO A 110 -22.98 -2.67 -0.72
CA PRO A 110 -24.27 -3.00 -1.31
C PRO A 110 -25.14 -3.62 -0.21
N ALA A 111 -26.39 -3.14 -0.12
CA ALA A 111 -27.33 -3.58 0.91
C ALA A 111 -27.34 -5.11 0.97
N GLU A 112 -27.02 -5.68 2.13
CA GLU A 112 -27.22 -7.10 2.36
C GLU A 112 -28.68 -7.43 2.00
N GLU A 113 -28.86 -8.31 1.02
CA GLU A 113 -30.04 -9.16 1.05
C GLU A 113 -29.89 -10.00 2.31
N GLU A 114 -30.67 -9.62 3.32
CA GLU A 114 -30.89 -10.36 4.56
C GLU A 114 -31.27 -11.80 4.18
N ASP A 115 -30.26 -12.68 4.14
CA ASP A 115 -30.45 -14.12 3.92
C ASP A 115 -31.26 -14.66 5.09
N SER A 116 -32.57 -14.72 4.85
CA SER A 116 -33.62 -15.09 5.77
C SER A 116 -33.75 -16.61 5.87
N SER A 117 -32.61 -17.33 5.90
CA SER A 117 -32.57 -18.80 5.86
C SER A 117 -32.05 -19.51 7.12
N ASP A 118 -31.78 -18.78 8.22
CA ASP A 118 -31.43 -19.38 9.53
C ASP A 118 -32.64 -19.51 10.50
N ILE A 119 -33.85 -19.70 9.96
CA ILE A 119 -35.00 -20.24 10.71
C ILE A 119 -35.41 -21.52 10.00
N ASN A 120 -35.35 -22.65 10.74
CA ASN A 120 -35.59 -24.05 10.34
C ASN A 120 -34.34 -24.83 9.88
N VAL A 121 -33.55 -25.37 10.82
CA VAL A 121 -33.51 -26.80 11.22
C VAL A 121 -32.85 -26.93 12.60
#